data_AF-W2SU45-F1
#
_entry.id   AF-W2SU45-F1
#
_cell.length_a   1.000
_cell.length_b   1.000
_cell.length_c   1.000
_cell.angle_alpha   90.00
_cell.angle_beta   90.00
_cell.angle_gamma   90.00
#
_symmetry.space_group_name_H-M   'P 1'
#
loop_
_entity.id
_entity.type
_entity.pdbx_description
1 polymer ?
#
loop_
_entity_poly.entity_id
_entity_poly.type
_entity_poly.pdbx_seq_one_letter_code
_entity_poly.pdbx_strand_id
1 'polypeptide(L)'
;MVEVHAREVHAKPDSGAPTEVEKTIGKLIAENLVDDGATLQLGIGAIPDSTLSAMKNHKNLGIHTEAVGDGVLDLIDAGVITGLKKSVLPGKIVTSYAYGSKRFYEFIDDNALFHFEGSDWTNHHEVIRSNSKMTTINACIEIDLTGQIAAESIGDTFYSGNGLVAK
;
A
#
# COMPACT_ATOMS: atom_id res chain seq x y z
N MET A 1 -12.63 -18.44 24.41
CA MET A 1 -12.64 -18.33 22.95
C MET A 1 -14.10 -18.28 22.53
N VAL A 2 -14.52 -17.19 21.88
CA VAL A 2 -15.90 -17.03 21.39
C VAL A 2 -15.83 -17.20 19.88
N GLU A 3 -16.56 -18.16 19.33
CA GLU A 3 -16.69 -18.33 17.89
C GLU A 3 -17.95 -17.62 17.41
N VAL A 4 -17.81 -16.76 16.41
CA VAL A 4 -18.93 -16.05 15.77
C VAL A 4 -18.84 -16.27 14.27
N HIS A 5 -19.57 -17.28 13.79
CA HIS A 5 -19.66 -17.62 12.36
C HIS A 5 -20.75 -16.83 11.63
N ALA A 6 -21.57 -16.07 12.35
CA ALA A 6 -22.74 -15.36 11.81
C ALA A 6 -22.43 -13.95 11.26
N ARG A 7 -21.17 -13.50 11.28
CA ARG A 7 -20.77 -12.19 10.79
C ARG A 7 -19.79 -12.35 9.65
N GLU A 8 -20.21 -11.90 8.48
CA GLU A 8 -19.31 -11.81 7.34
C GLU A 8 -18.22 -10.76 7.60
N VAL A 9 -17.04 -10.99 7.03
CA VAL A 9 -15.95 -10.00 7.06
C VAL A 9 -16.43 -8.74 6.36
N HIS A 10 -16.20 -7.59 6.99
CA HIS A 10 -16.51 -6.31 6.38
C HIS A 10 -15.55 -6.06 5.20
N ALA A 11 -16.06 -6.25 3.99
CA ALA A 11 -15.35 -5.99 2.75
C ALA A 11 -15.43 -4.52 2.35
N LYS A 12 -14.33 -4.01 1.79
CA LYS A 12 -14.29 -2.68 1.18
C LYS A 12 -15.36 -2.61 0.08
N PRO A 13 -16.28 -1.62 0.13
CA PRO A 13 -17.26 -1.42 -0.93
C PRO A 13 -16.58 -1.00 -2.23
N ASP A 14 -17.23 -1.26 -3.37
CA ASP A 14 -16.75 -0.79 -4.66
C ASP A 14 -16.69 0.74 -4.66
N SER A 15 -15.48 1.28 -4.77
CA SER A 15 -15.20 2.71 -4.80
C SER A 15 -15.38 3.34 -6.19
N GLY A 16 -15.78 2.55 -7.20
CA GLY A 16 -15.90 2.99 -8.58
C GLY A 16 -14.56 3.12 -9.29
N ALA A 17 -14.62 3.47 -10.58
CA ALA A 17 -13.43 3.65 -11.39
C ALA A 17 -12.66 4.93 -11.00
N PRO A 18 -11.32 4.90 -10.99
CA PRO A 18 -10.54 6.10 -10.73
C PRO A 18 -10.79 7.16 -11.80
N THR A 19 -10.78 8.42 -11.36
CA THR A 19 -10.86 9.61 -12.19
C THR A 19 -9.64 9.73 -13.10
N GLU A 20 -9.74 10.55 -14.15
CA GLU A 20 -8.59 10.82 -15.03
C GLU A 20 -7.44 11.51 -14.32
N VAL A 21 -7.73 12.31 -13.28
CA VAL A 21 -6.70 12.94 -12.43
C VAL A 21 -5.93 11.88 -11.66
N GLU A 22 -6.62 10.95 -10.98
CA GLU A 22 -5.98 9.87 -10.22
C GLU A 22 -5.16 8.94 -11.11
N LYS A 23 -5.66 8.62 -12.31
CA LYS A 23 -4.90 7.85 -13.31
C LYS A 23 -3.64 8.58 -13.76
N THR A 24 -3.74 9.89 -13.99
CA THR A 24 -2.59 10.71 -14.41
C THR A 24 -1.54 10.78 -13.30
N ILE A 25 -1.95 11.01 -12.05
CA ILE A 25 -1.06 10.99 -10.89
C ILE A 25 -0.40 9.61 -10.78
N GLY A 26 -1.18 8.54 -10.85
CA GLY A 26 -0.68 7.17 -10.75
C GLY A 26 0.38 6.85 -11.81
N LYS A 27 0.12 7.24 -13.06
CA LYS A 27 1.06 7.10 -14.16
C LYS A 27 2.35 7.90 -13.94
N LEU A 28 2.25 9.15 -13.52
CA LEU A 28 3.41 10.00 -13.27
C LEU A 28 4.29 9.42 -12.16
N ILE A 29 3.69 8.92 -11.07
CA ILE A 29 4.43 8.28 -9.98
C ILE A 29 5.12 7.00 -10.49
N ALA A 30 4.37 6.12 -11.15
CA ALA A 30 4.90 4.84 -11.63
C ALA A 30 6.03 5.04 -12.64
N GLU A 31 5.86 5.89 -13.66
CA GLU A 31 6.83 6.01 -14.75
C GLU A 31 8.09 6.80 -14.38
N ASN A 32 8.00 7.73 -13.43
CA ASN A 32 9.10 8.67 -13.17
C ASN A 32 9.77 8.48 -11.81
N LEU A 33 9.11 7.83 -10.84
CA LEU A 33 9.58 7.78 -9.45
C LEU A 33 9.78 6.36 -8.90
N VAL A 34 9.36 5.33 -9.65
CA VAL A 34 9.44 3.94 -9.21
C VAL A 34 10.45 3.20 -10.07
N ASP A 35 11.44 2.60 -9.42
CA ASP A 35 12.42 1.76 -10.08
C ASP A 35 12.00 0.30 -10.13
N ASP A 36 12.48 -0.42 -11.14
CA ASP A 36 12.54 -1.88 -11.09
C ASP A 36 13.30 -2.35 -9.82
N GLY A 37 12.71 -3.32 -9.13
CA GLY A 37 13.22 -3.84 -7.86
C GLY A 37 12.91 -2.98 -6.63
N ALA A 38 12.07 -1.94 -6.75
CA ALA A 38 11.66 -1.13 -5.61
C ALA A 38 10.88 -1.93 -4.56
N THR A 39 11.05 -1.57 -3.28
CA THR A 39 10.21 -2.03 -2.18
C THR A 39 9.19 -0.94 -1.88
N LEU A 40 7.91 -1.23 -2.08
CA LEU A 40 6.87 -0.24 -2.03
C LEU A 40 6.17 -0.20 -0.66
N GLN A 41 5.95 1.01 -0.17
CA GLN A 41 4.94 1.33 0.83
C GLN A 41 3.90 2.23 0.17
N LEU A 42 2.64 1.91 0.39
CA LEU A 42 1.50 2.63 -0.16
C LEU A 42 0.24 2.25 0.61
N GLY A 43 -0.65 3.22 0.76
CA GLY A 43 -1.94 3.03 1.41
C GLY A 43 -3.00 2.40 0.50
N ILE A 44 -4.25 2.43 0.95
CA ILE A 44 -5.41 1.97 0.20
C ILE A 44 -6.18 3.19 -0.28
N GLY A 45 -6.53 3.25 -1.57
CA GLY A 45 -7.27 4.37 -2.13
C GLY A 45 -7.01 4.56 -3.62
N ALA A 46 -7.77 5.46 -4.24
CA ALA A 46 -7.77 5.62 -5.69
C ALA A 46 -6.39 6.00 -6.27
N ILE A 47 -5.60 6.83 -5.57
CA ILE A 47 -4.24 7.18 -6.01
C ILE A 47 -3.29 5.98 -5.92
N PRO A 48 -3.10 5.31 -4.76
CA PRO A 48 -2.31 4.07 -4.68
C PRO A 48 -2.73 3.00 -5.68
N ASP A 49 -4.05 2.75 -5.81
CA ASP A 49 -4.60 1.75 -6.73
C ASP A 49 -4.31 2.13 -8.21
N SER A 50 -4.39 3.43 -8.55
CA SER A 50 -4.03 3.94 -9.88
C SER A 50 -2.52 3.83 -10.14
N THR A 51 -1.70 4.09 -9.13
CA THR A 51 -0.24 3.94 -9.22
C THR A 51 0.13 2.48 -9.47
N LEU A 52 -0.40 1.52 -8.70
CA LEU A 52 -0.17 0.09 -8.92
C LEU A 52 -0.67 -0.34 -10.31
N SER A 53 -1.84 0.13 -10.74
CA SER A 53 -2.38 -0.17 -12.06
C SER A 53 -1.46 0.28 -13.20
N ALA A 54 -0.68 1.34 -13.01
CA ALA A 54 0.30 1.84 -13.96
C ALA A 54 1.66 1.10 -13.89
N MET A 55 1.89 0.25 -12.89
CA MET A 55 3.16 -0.45 -12.70
C MET A 55 3.31 -1.75 -13.49
N LYS A 56 2.37 -2.11 -14.38
CA LYS A 56 2.35 -3.41 -15.10
C LYS A 56 3.64 -3.78 -15.86
N ASN A 57 4.44 -2.78 -16.24
CA ASN A 57 5.70 -2.99 -16.96
C ASN A 57 6.95 -3.04 -16.07
N HIS A 58 6.79 -2.80 -14.75
CA HIS A 58 7.87 -2.89 -13.79
C HIS A 58 8.22 -4.36 -13.51
N LYS A 59 9.38 -4.57 -12.91
CA LYS A 59 9.91 -5.91 -12.63
C LYS A 59 10.41 -6.03 -11.20
N ASN A 60 10.08 -7.17 -10.59
CA ASN A 60 10.60 -7.59 -9.28
C ASN A 60 10.29 -6.62 -8.15
N LEU A 61 9.12 -5.99 -8.18
CA LEU A 61 8.68 -5.12 -7.10
C LEU A 61 8.48 -5.93 -5.82
N GLY A 62 8.71 -5.30 -4.68
CA GLY A 62 8.41 -5.83 -3.35
C GLY A 62 7.40 -4.96 -2.62
N ILE A 63 6.74 -5.53 -1.60
CA ILE A 63 5.81 -4.80 -0.74
C ILE A 63 6.28 -4.90 0.72
N HIS A 64 6.43 -3.74 1.35
CA HIS A 64 6.59 -3.57 2.79
C HIS A 64 5.79 -2.34 3.19
N THR A 65 4.58 -2.53 3.71
CA THR A 65 3.62 -1.43 3.94
C THR A 65 2.97 -1.55 5.31
N GLU A 66 2.27 -0.51 5.77
CA GLU A 66 1.38 -0.64 6.95
C GLU A 66 0.09 -1.35 6.55
N ALA A 67 -0.45 -1.00 5.37
CA ALA A 67 -1.76 -1.41 4.89
C ALA A 67 -1.69 -1.95 3.46
N VAL A 68 -2.38 -3.06 3.18
CA VAL A 68 -2.48 -3.63 1.83
C VAL A 68 -3.94 -3.92 1.47
N GLY A 69 -4.27 -3.80 0.19
CA GLY A 69 -5.60 -4.07 -0.36
C GLY A 69 -5.51 -4.60 -1.79
N ASP A 70 -6.64 -4.59 -2.49
CA ASP A 70 -6.84 -5.23 -3.81
C ASP A 70 -5.83 -4.85 -4.89
N GLY A 71 -5.29 -3.62 -4.87
CA GLY A 71 -4.44 -3.12 -5.94
C GLY A 71 -3.18 -3.95 -6.23
N VAL A 72 -2.73 -4.78 -5.27
CA VAL A 72 -1.55 -5.64 -5.47
C VAL A 72 -1.87 -6.93 -6.24
N LEU A 73 -3.13 -7.39 -6.25
CA LEU A 73 -3.48 -8.72 -6.76
C LEU A 73 -3.08 -8.90 -8.22
N ASP A 74 -3.47 -7.96 -9.09
CA ASP A 74 -3.20 -8.05 -10.52
C ASP A 74 -1.69 -8.02 -10.84
N LEU A 75 -0.89 -7.34 -10.01
CA LEU A 75 0.57 -7.29 -10.16
C LEU A 75 1.26 -8.54 -9.62
N ILE A 76 0.68 -9.20 -8.62
CA ILE A 76 1.13 -10.51 -8.16
C ILE A 76 0.87 -11.55 -9.26
N ASP A 77 -0.35 -11.58 -9.80
CA ASP A 77 -0.75 -12.50 -10.87
C ASP A 77 0.10 -12.31 -12.14
N ALA A 78 0.47 -11.06 -12.45
CA ALA A 78 1.35 -10.73 -13.56
C ALA A 78 2.85 -11.01 -13.30
N GLY A 79 3.23 -11.43 -12.09
CA GLY A 79 4.63 -11.65 -11.70
C GLY A 79 5.46 -10.37 -11.58
N VAL A 80 4.81 -9.21 -11.51
CA VAL A 80 5.46 -7.90 -11.33
C VAL A 80 5.89 -7.72 -9.88
N ILE A 81 5.01 -8.04 -8.93
CA ILE A 81 5.33 -8.11 -7.50
C ILE A 81 5.83 -9.52 -7.19
N THR A 82 7.12 -9.63 -6.88
CA THR A 82 7.76 -10.90 -6.50
C THR A 82 8.36 -10.84 -5.10
N GLY A 83 8.71 -9.65 -4.62
CA GLY A 83 9.41 -9.45 -3.34
C GLY A 83 10.85 -9.99 -3.31
N LEU A 84 11.35 -10.60 -4.38
CA LEU A 84 12.64 -11.30 -4.40
C LEU A 84 13.84 -10.37 -4.29
N LYS A 85 13.66 -9.08 -4.57
CA LYS A 85 14.70 -8.05 -4.46
C LYS A 85 14.70 -7.32 -3.14
N LYS A 86 13.70 -7.54 -2.26
CA LYS A 86 13.67 -6.95 -0.93
C LYS A 86 14.87 -7.43 -0.10
N SER A 87 15.30 -6.60 0.84
CA SER A 87 16.31 -6.99 1.84
C SER A 87 15.67 -7.56 3.11
N VAL A 88 14.48 -7.07 3.49
CA VAL A 88 13.71 -7.59 4.63
C VAL A 88 12.66 -8.56 4.14
N LEU A 89 12.68 -9.79 4.67
CA LEU A 89 11.79 -10.89 4.31
C LEU A 89 11.60 -11.03 2.77
N PRO A 90 12.67 -11.39 2.03
CA PRO A 90 12.60 -11.55 0.59
C PRO A 90 11.53 -12.57 0.19
N GLY A 91 10.80 -12.27 -0.88
CA GLY A 91 9.70 -13.10 -1.37
C GLY A 91 8.40 -13.01 -0.57
N LYS A 92 8.32 -12.11 0.43
CA LYS A 92 7.10 -11.86 1.22
C LYS A 92 6.52 -10.47 0.95
N ILE A 93 5.20 -10.41 0.94
CA ILE A 93 4.43 -9.18 1.09
C ILE A 93 4.28 -8.93 2.59
N VAL A 94 4.90 -7.86 3.08
CA VAL A 94 4.89 -7.51 4.50
C VAL A 94 3.87 -6.41 4.74
N THR A 95 2.96 -6.62 5.69
CA THR A 95 1.93 -5.65 6.06
C THR A 95 1.58 -5.73 7.55
N SER A 96 0.98 -4.69 8.13
CA SER A 96 0.45 -4.74 9.51
C SER A 96 -1.03 -5.07 9.56
N TYR A 97 -1.79 -4.55 8.59
CA TYR A 97 -3.19 -4.90 8.41
C TYR A 97 -3.53 -4.94 6.92
N ALA A 98 -4.72 -5.45 6.63
CA ALA A 98 -5.23 -5.48 5.27
C ALA A 98 -6.70 -5.07 5.25
N TYR A 99 -7.10 -4.38 4.19
CA TYR A 99 -8.48 -3.98 3.97
C TYR A 99 -8.77 -3.94 2.47
N GLY A 100 -9.73 -4.76 2.05
CA GLY A 100 -10.01 -4.96 0.64
C GLY A 100 -11.33 -5.66 0.40
N SER A 101 -11.56 -6.06 -0.85
CA SER A 101 -12.76 -6.80 -1.25
C SER A 101 -12.77 -8.22 -0.68
N LYS A 102 -13.91 -8.89 -0.82
CA LYS A 102 -14.04 -10.31 -0.48
C LYS A 102 -13.04 -11.19 -1.26
N ARG A 103 -12.83 -10.90 -2.56
CA ARG A 103 -11.83 -11.59 -3.40
C ARG A 103 -10.43 -11.44 -2.80
N PHE A 104 -10.10 -10.24 -2.33
CA PHE A 104 -8.81 -10.00 -1.69
C PHE A 104 -8.66 -10.81 -0.38
N TYR A 105 -9.70 -10.86 0.45
CA TYR A 105 -9.66 -11.68 1.66
C TYR A 105 -9.55 -13.18 1.38
N GLU A 106 -10.28 -13.70 0.39
CA GLU A 106 -10.16 -15.09 -0.06
C GLU A 106 -8.76 -15.39 -0.60
N PHE A 107 -8.08 -14.41 -1.21
CA PHE A 107 -6.73 -14.60 -1.75
C PHE A 107 -5.64 -14.63 -0.67
N ILE A 108 -5.80 -13.85 0.41
CA ILE A 108 -4.80 -13.81 1.50
C ILE A 108 -5.01 -14.91 2.54
N ASP A 109 -6.17 -15.54 2.57
CA ASP A 109 -6.49 -16.61 3.51
C ASP A 109 -5.51 -17.79 3.35
N ASP A 110 -4.85 -18.15 4.45
CA ASP A 110 -3.77 -19.15 4.53
C ASP A 110 -2.67 -19.01 3.45
N ASN A 111 -2.45 -17.79 2.94
CA ASN A 111 -1.50 -17.56 1.86
C ASN A 111 -0.12 -17.17 2.41
N ALA A 112 0.83 -18.11 2.34
CA ALA A 112 2.20 -17.93 2.81
C ALA A 112 2.96 -16.77 2.12
N LEU A 113 2.46 -16.21 1.02
CA LEU A 113 3.03 -15.01 0.40
C LEU A 113 2.97 -13.79 1.35
N PHE A 114 1.93 -13.71 2.17
CA PHE A 114 1.70 -12.59 3.08
C PHE A 114 2.31 -12.86 4.46
N HIS A 115 2.93 -11.83 5.01
CA HIS A 115 3.46 -11.83 6.37
C HIS A 115 2.88 -10.63 7.10
N PHE A 116 2.00 -10.92 8.07
CA PHE A 116 1.42 -9.93 8.95
C PHE A 116 2.26 -9.82 10.22
N GLU A 117 2.69 -8.61 10.56
CA GLU A 117 3.48 -8.32 11.77
C GLU A 117 2.97 -7.04 12.44
N GLY A 118 3.27 -6.87 13.72
CA GLY A 118 2.89 -5.70 14.50
C GLY A 118 3.31 -4.38 13.84
N SER A 119 2.45 -3.36 13.97
CA SER A 119 2.72 -2.03 13.41
C SER A 119 3.93 -1.35 14.03
N ASP A 120 4.31 -1.75 15.25
CA ASP A 120 5.55 -1.35 15.91
C ASP A 120 6.81 -1.82 15.18
N TRP A 121 6.73 -2.92 14.44
CA TRP A 121 7.83 -3.44 13.62
C TRP A 121 7.73 -3.04 12.16
N THR A 122 6.56 -3.21 11.53
CA THR A 122 6.39 -2.89 10.09
C THR A 122 6.65 -1.41 9.83
N ASN A 123 6.30 -0.55 10.78
CA ASN A 123 6.49 0.89 10.65
C ASN A 123 7.72 1.41 11.40
N HIS A 124 8.58 0.52 11.91
CA HIS A 124 9.81 0.96 12.55
C HIS A 124 10.78 1.48 11.48
N HIS A 125 11.26 2.72 11.63
CA HIS A 125 12.17 3.36 10.66
C HIS A 125 13.44 2.53 10.39
N GLU A 126 14.00 1.86 11.41
CA GLU A 126 15.13 0.92 11.23
C GLU A 126 14.81 -0.25 10.30
N VAL A 127 13.59 -0.79 10.36
CA VAL A 127 13.14 -1.88 9.49
C VAL A 127 12.89 -1.34 8.09
N ILE A 128 12.16 -0.22 7.97
CA ILE A 128 11.86 0.42 6.69
C ILE A 128 13.15 0.75 5.93
N ARG A 129 14.11 1.44 6.58
CA ARG A 129 15.37 1.87 5.94
C ARG A 129 16.29 0.71 5.54
N SER A 130 16.08 -0.47 6.13
CA SER A 130 16.87 -1.66 5.80
C SER A 130 16.39 -2.33 4.51
N ASN A 131 15.21 -1.99 3.98
CA ASN A 131 14.78 -2.45 2.67
C ASN A 131 15.53 -1.74 1.53
N SER A 132 15.91 -2.50 0.51
CA SER A 132 16.47 -1.96 -0.73
C SER A 132 15.43 -1.17 -1.53
N LYS A 133 15.85 -0.02 -2.06
CA LYS A 133 15.03 0.83 -2.95
C LYS A 133 13.63 1.08 -2.38
N MET A 134 13.57 1.48 -1.12
CA MET A 134 12.31 1.80 -0.46
C MET A 134 11.65 3.02 -1.15
N THR A 135 10.42 2.85 -1.63
CA THR A 135 9.62 3.92 -2.26
C THR A 135 8.28 4.02 -1.56
N THR A 136 8.04 5.16 -0.91
CA THR A 136 6.84 5.45 -0.13
C THR A 136 5.90 6.37 -0.90
N ILE A 137 4.64 5.98 -1.08
CA ILE A 137 3.64 6.74 -1.82
C ILE A 137 2.46 7.01 -0.89
N ASN A 138 2.33 8.27 -0.47
CA ASN A 138 1.28 8.73 0.44
C ASN A 138 0.49 9.88 -0.20
N ALA A 139 -0.78 10.00 0.20
CA ALA A 139 -1.62 11.13 -0.17
C ALA A 139 -1.63 12.18 0.95
N CYS A 140 -1.91 13.42 0.59
CA CYS A 140 -2.13 14.52 1.52
C CYS A 140 -3.33 15.35 1.08
N ILE A 141 -3.76 16.26 1.95
CA ILE A 141 -4.88 17.18 1.68
C ILE A 141 -4.32 18.45 1.05
N GLU A 142 -3.30 19.05 1.66
CA GLU A 142 -2.74 20.34 1.25
C GLU A 142 -1.21 20.34 1.33
N ILE A 143 -0.58 21.09 0.42
CA ILE A 143 0.85 21.39 0.42
C ILE A 143 1.02 22.89 0.21
N ASP A 144 1.82 23.54 1.05
CA ASP A 144 2.13 24.97 0.89
C ASP A 144 3.36 25.21 0.00
N LEU A 145 3.65 26.48 -0.32
CA LEU A 145 4.79 26.85 -1.16
C LEU A 145 6.16 26.59 -0.52
N THR A 146 6.21 26.32 0.79
CA THR A 146 7.43 25.95 1.51
C THR A 146 7.68 24.45 1.54
N GLY A 147 6.70 23.65 1.08
CA GLY A 147 6.75 22.20 1.07
C GLY A 147 6.22 21.56 2.36
N GLN A 148 5.56 22.32 3.24
CA GLN A 148 4.86 21.73 4.38
C GLN A 148 3.62 20.98 3.88
N ILE A 149 3.37 19.82 4.47
CA ILE A 149 2.29 18.91 4.09
C ILE A 149 1.30 18.80 5.25
N ALA A 150 0.01 18.95 4.96
CA ALA A 150 -1.09 18.65 5.88
C ALA A 150 -1.89 17.45 5.35
N ALA A 151 -1.98 16.39 6.15
CA ALA A 151 -2.72 15.17 5.81
C ALA A 151 -3.79 14.80 6.86
N GLU A 152 -3.68 15.35 8.07
CA GLU A 152 -4.45 14.98 9.25
C GLU A 152 -5.64 15.91 9.49
N SER A 153 -5.55 17.18 9.07
CA SER A 153 -6.56 18.19 9.36
C SER A 153 -6.84 19.11 8.18
N ILE A 154 -8.04 19.67 8.18
CA ILE A 154 -8.44 20.76 7.29
C ILE A 154 -8.66 21.99 8.18
N GLY A 155 -7.73 22.94 8.15
CA GLY A 155 -7.69 24.01 9.15
C GLY A 155 -7.58 23.45 10.57
N ASP A 156 -8.51 23.83 11.44
CA ASP A 156 -8.62 23.34 12.83
C ASP A 156 -9.40 22.03 12.97
N THR A 157 -9.98 21.53 11.89
CA THR A 157 -10.82 20.33 11.92
C THR A 157 -9.98 19.09 11.70
N PHE A 158 -9.89 18.26 12.75
CA PHE A 158 -9.26 16.94 12.67
C PHE A 158 -10.05 16.02 11.74
N TYR A 159 -9.39 15.52 10.69
CA TYR A 159 -9.99 14.70 9.64
C TYR A 159 -9.48 13.26 9.67
N SER A 160 -8.18 13.08 9.90
CA SER A 160 -7.49 11.79 9.98
C SER A 160 -6.31 11.86 10.97
N GLY A 161 -5.64 10.73 11.26
CA GLY A 161 -4.51 10.68 12.19
C GLY A 161 -3.16 10.44 11.52
N ASN A 162 -2.07 10.54 12.30
CA ASN A 162 -0.68 10.48 11.82
C ASN A 162 -0.31 9.25 10.96
N GLY A 163 -1.03 8.13 11.11
CA GLY A 163 -1.06 6.97 10.20
C GLY A 163 0.23 6.65 9.42
N LEU A 164 0.08 6.55 8.08
CA LEU A 164 1.10 6.15 7.10
C LEU A 164 2.11 7.26 6.72
N VAL A 165 1.84 8.52 7.10
CA VAL A 165 2.47 9.70 6.47
C VAL A 165 3.72 10.19 7.21
N ALA A 166 3.75 10.08 8.55
CA ALA A 166 4.86 10.55 9.37
C ALA A 166 5.27 9.50 10.42
N LYS A 167 6.15 8.57 10.03
CA LYS A 167 6.81 7.62 10.94
C LYS A 167 8.28 7.41 10.54
#